data_AF-A0A2V8F782-F1
#
_entry.id   AF-A0A2V8F782-F1
#
_cell.length_a   1.000
_cell.length_b   1.000
_cell.length_c   1.000
_cell.angle_alpha   90.00
_cell.angle_beta   90.00
_cell.angle_gamma   90.00
#
_symmetry.space_group_name_H-M   'P 1'
#
loop_
_entity.id
_entity.type
_entity.pdbx_description
1 polymer ?
#
loop_
_entity_poly.entity_id
_entity_poly.type
_entity_poly.pdbx_seq_one_letter_code
_entity_poly.pdbx_strand_id
1 'polypeptide(L)'
;MRDLRFWRWRRAEDDDLDREVETHLELATDEHREGELPLRDAQLAAHRDFGSVALTKEELRDRRSGAILDRLGGELRHAARRLLRSPAFTLATVLTLALAIGANVTMFTVVQRVVLNPLPYGDSGRLLSLNNGAPVRNVSSGLNLSLQLYYQYLDRARTLDGVALYRVDERTLTGAGVPERVRVARTTPSLAPVLLTSPQRGRWFTEEEGASGASPVAAISHGFWARRYRNDSSGLRFPIHASTSGLPTRSPARWRRHLPSPVCSTTQRSGDCERAQPSRMLAPNSRVSRTIWHRYHLATDTTR
;
A
#
# COMPACT_ATOMS: atom_id res chain seq x y z
N MET A 1 -3.68 -18.80 -41.45
CA MET A 1 -4.62 -19.94 -41.27
C MET A 1 -5.54 -19.73 -40.06
N ARG A 2 -6.30 -18.62 -40.00
CA ARG A 2 -7.23 -18.33 -38.87
C ARG A 2 -8.66 -17.93 -39.32
N ASP A 3 -9.02 -18.22 -40.58
CA ASP A 3 -10.29 -17.80 -41.21
C ASP A 3 -11.31 -18.93 -41.40
N LEU A 4 -10.93 -20.20 -41.22
CA LEU A 4 -11.79 -21.33 -41.61
C LEU A 4 -12.90 -21.64 -40.61
N ARG A 5 -12.75 -21.27 -39.32
CA ARG A 5 -13.78 -21.52 -38.30
C ARG A 5 -14.94 -20.54 -38.40
N PHE A 6 -14.64 -19.28 -38.70
CA PHE A 6 -15.63 -18.23 -38.86
C PHE A 6 -16.53 -18.47 -40.09
N TRP A 7 -15.92 -18.78 -41.23
CA TRP A 7 -16.65 -19.10 -42.46
C TRP A 7 -17.53 -20.36 -42.35
N ARG A 8 -17.10 -21.36 -41.57
CA ARG A 8 -17.90 -22.57 -41.34
C ARG A 8 -19.09 -22.33 -40.41
N TRP A 9 -18.92 -21.51 -39.38
CA TRP A 9 -20.01 -21.10 -38.50
C TRP A 9 -21.05 -20.27 -39.26
N ARG A 10 -20.61 -19.31 -40.07
CA ARG A 10 -21.49 -18.50 -40.92
C ARG A 10 -22.30 -19.33 -41.91
N ARG A 11 -21.67 -20.30 -42.58
CA ARG A 11 -22.38 -21.19 -43.51
C ARG A 11 -23.43 -22.02 -42.76
N ALA A 12 -23.09 -22.56 -41.60
CA ALA A 12 -24.04 -23.31 -40.79
C ALA A 12 -25.23 -22.45 -40.30
N GLU A 13 -25.00 -21.16 -40.04
CA GLU A 13 -26.02 -20.21 -39.58
C GLU A 13 -26.94 -19.72 -40.72
N ASP A 14 -26.38 -19.49 -41.92
CA ASP A 14 -27.15 -19.22 -43.14
C ASP A 14 -27.98 -20.45 -43.54
N ASP A 15 -27.39 -21.67 -43.49
CA ASP A 15 -28.08 -22.94 -43.77
C ASP A 15 -29.20 -23.25 -42.76
N ASP A 16 -29.09 -22.74 -41.54
CA ASP A 16 -30.12 -22.87 -40.49
C ASP A 16 -31.32 -21.97 -40.73
N LEU A 17 -31.06 -20.72 -41.13
CA LEU A 17 -32.10 -19.78 -41.53
C LEU A 17 -32.84 -20.26 -42.79
N ASP A 18 -32.11 -20.85 -43.74
CA ASP A 18 -32.72 -21.41 -44.95
C ASP A 18 -33.68 -22.56 -44.62
N ARG A 19 -33.27 -23.47 -43.72
CA ARG A 19 -34.13 -24.55 -43.23
C ARG A 19 -35.35 -24.05 -42.45
N GLU A 20 -35.19 -23.04 -41.61
CA GLU A 20 -36.28 -22.48 -40.82
C GLU A 20 -37.36 -21.85 -41.71
N VAL A 21 -36.93 -21.10 -42.74
CA VAL A 21 -37.84 -20.50 -43.72
C VAL A 21 -38.55 -21.55 -44.57
N GLU A 22 -37.82 -22.58 -45.01
CA GLU A 22 -38.40 -23.70 -45.75
C GLU A 22 -39.46 -24.43 -44.91
N THR A 23 -39.17 -24.68 -43.63
CA THR A 23 -40.12 -25.31 -42.69
C THR A 23 -41.41 -24.48 -42.54
N HIS A 24 -41.30 -23.16 -42.47
CA HIS A 24 -42.49 -22.30 -42.38
C HIS A 24 -43.33 -22.29 -43.66
N LEU A 25 -42.69 -22.36 -44.83
CA LEU A 25 -43.39 -22.45 -46.11
C LEU A 25 -44.09 -23.81 -46.28
N GLU A 26 -43.49 -24.89 -45.81
CA GLU A 26 -44.08 -26.23 -45.81
C GLU A 26 -45.32 -26.28 -44.90
N LEU A 27 -45.22 -25.79 -43.67
CA LEU A 27 -46.34 -25.73 -42.73
C LEU A 27 -47.52 -24.92 -43.29
N ALA A 28 -47.24 -23.75 -43.87
CA ALA A 28 -48.28 -22.92 -44.49
C ALA A 28 -48.91 -23.60 -45.72
N THR A 29 -48.12 -24.35 -46.49
CA THR A 29 -48.63 -25.12 -47.64
C THR A 29 -49.55 -26.25 -47.18
N ASP A 30 -49.20 -26.96 -46.11
CA ASP A 30 -50.03 -28.04 -45.56
C ASP A 30 -51.33 -27.51 -44.93
N GLU A 31 -51.30 -26.36 -44.25
CA GLU A 31 -52.51 -25.71 -43.72
C GLU A 31 -53.51 -25.35 -44.83
N HIS A 32 -53.03 -24.80 -45.96
CA HIS A 32 -53.86 -24.52 -47.12
C HIS A 32 -54.37 -25.79 -47.82
N ARG A 33 -53.60 -26.88 -47.75
CA ARG A 33 -54.00 -28.20 -48.28
C ARG A 33 -55.10 -28.85 -47.45
N GLU A 34 -55.08 -28.68 -46.13
CA GLU A 34 -56.17 -29.10 -45.23
C GLU A 34 -57.45 -28.30 -45.49
N GLY A 35 -57.34 -27.06 -45.99
CA GLY A 35 -58.43 -26.23 -46.50
C GLY A 35 -58.95 -26.59 -47.91
N GLU A 36 -58.64 -27.80 -48.42
CA GLU A 36 -59.07 -28.36 -49.71
C GLU A 36 -58.43 -27.76 -50.99
N LEU A 37 -57.31 -27.04 -50.89
CA LEU A 37 -56.59 -26.56 -52.08
C LEU A 37 -55.68 -27.66 -52.70
N PRO A 38 -55.58 -27.74 -54.04
CA PRO A 38 -54.57 -28.55 -54.71
C PRO A 38 -53.14 -28.10 -54.34
N LEU A 39 -52.19 -29.04 -54.25
CA LEU A 39 -50.81 -28.79 -53.76
C LEU A 39 -50.13 -27.57 -54.41
N ARG A 40 -50.28 -27.38 -55.72
CA ARG A 40 -49.66 -26.23 -56.43
C ARG A 40 -50.30 -24.90 -56.05
N ASP A 41 -51.60 -24.87 -55.84
CA ASP A 41 -52.31 -23.65 -55.47
C ASP A 41 -52.06 -23.30 -54.00
N ALA A 42 -51.95 -24.32 -53.13
CA ALA A 42 -51.53 -24.19 -51.73
C ALA A 42 -50.10 -23.63 -51.61
N GLN A 43 -49.15 -24.10 -52.42
CA GLN A 43 -47.78 -23.57 -52.45
C GLN A 43 -47.74 -22.10 -52.87
N LEU A 44 -48.50 -21.73 -53.89
CA LEU A 44 -48.58 -20.34 -54.35
C LEU A 44 -49.26 -19.43 -53.33
N ALA A 45 -50.27 -19.92 -52.60
CA ALA A 45 -50.89 -19.20 -51.49
C ALA A 45 -49.89 -19.01 -50.34
N ALA A 46 -49.19 -20.06 -49.92
CA ALA A 46 -48.16 -20.00 -48.88
C ALA A 46 -47.04 -18.99 -49.21
N HIS A 47 -46.57 -18.96 -50.46
CA HIS A 47 -45.58 -17.97 -50.90
C HIS A 47 -46.12 -16.53 -50.94
N ARG A 48 -47.42 -16.33 -51.20
CA ARG A 48 -48.05 -14.99 -51.16
C ARG A 48 -48.25 -14.51 -49.72
N ASP A 49 -48.63 -15.41 -48.82
CA ASP A 49 -48.87 -15.12 -47.41
C ASP A 49 -47.55 -14.85 -46.65
N PHE A 50 -46.48 -15.58 -46.97
CA PHE A 50 -45.14 -15.35 -46.40
C PHE A 50 -44.50 -14.05 -46.89
N GLY A 51 -44.92 -13.54 -48.06
CA GLY A 51 -44.37 -12.33 -48.67
C GLY A 51 -42.96 -12.52 -49.26
N SER A 52 -42.15 -11.45 -49.27
CA SER A 52 -40.80 -11.50 -49.84
C SER A 52 -39.83 -12.24 -48.92
N VAL A 53 -39.66 -13.54 -49.20
CA VAL A 53 -38.68 -14.42 -48.54
C VAL A 53 -37.29 -13.78 -48.46
N ALA A 54 -36.88 -13.05 -49.50
CA ALA A 54 -35.58 -12.40 -49.55
C ALA A 54 -35.43 -11.26 -48.51
N LEU A 55 -36.48 -10.44 -48.33
CA LEU A 55 -36.45 -9.34 -47.35
C LEU A 55 -36.47 -9.87 -45.92
N THR A 56 -37.30 -10.87 -45.64
CA THR A 56 -37.38 -11.49 -44.30
C THR A 56 -36.07 -12.17 -43.92
N LYS A 57 -35.40 -12.83 -44.89
CA LYS A 57 -34.05 -13.39 -44.67
C LYS A 57 -33.00 -12.30 -44.43
N GLU A 58 -33.04 -11.20 -45.17
CA GLU A 58 -32.09 -10.09 -44.99
C GLU A 58 -32.25 -9.39 -43.63
N GLU A 59 -33.48 -9.16 -43.19
CA GLU A 59 -33.77 -8.55 -41.89
C GLU A 59 -33.38 -9.45 -40.70
N LEU A 60 -33.57 -10.77 -40.82
CA LEU A 60 -33.14 -11.74 -39.81
C LEU A 60 -31.62 -11.91 -39.79
N ARG A 61 -30.97 -11.87 -40.97
CA ARG A 61 -29.51 -11.93 -41.08
C ARG A 61 -28.84 -10.74 -40.41
N ASP A 62 -29.43 -9.56 -40.52
CA ASP A 62 -28.92 -8.32 -39.92
C ASP A 62 -29.08 -8.25 -38.39
N ARG A 63 -30.06 -8.98 -37.82
CA ARG A 63 -30.30 -9.06 -36.37
C ARG A 63 -29.42 -10.09 -35.65
N ARG A 64 -28.75 -10.99 -36.37
CA ARG A 64 -27.96 -12.08 -35.77
C ARG A 64 -26.53 -11.63 -35.44
N SER A 65 -25.98 -12.15 -34.35
CA SER A 65 -24.74 -11.67 -33.71
C SER A 65 -23.48 -11.73 -34.60
N GLY A 66 -23.48 -12.59 -35.63
CA GLY A 66 -22.39 -12.71 -36.60
C GLY A 66 -22.19 -11.47 -37.47
N ALA A 67 -23.27 -10.79 -37.82
CA ALA A 67 -23.22 -9.58 -38.64
C ALA A 67 -22.52 -8.41 -37.93
N ILE A 68 -22.66 -8.31 -36.59
CA ILE A 68 -21.98 -7.29 -35.79
C ILE A 68 -20.47 -7.52 -35.79
N LEU A 69 -20.03 -8.78 -35.59
CA LEU A 69 -18.61 -9.13 -35.61
C LEU A 69 -17.96 -8.89 -36.98
N ASP A 70 -18.69 -9.16 -38.07
CA ASP A 70 -18.25 -8.87 -39.44
C ASP A 70 -18.09 -7.37 -39.69
N ARG A 71 -19.09 -6.58 -39.29
CA ARG A 71 -19.04 -5.12 -39.40
C ARG A 71 -17.87 -4.57 -38.59
N LEU A 72 -17.70 -5.00 -37.34
CA LEU A 72 -16.56 -4.60 -36.49
C LEU A 72 -15.22 -5.01 -37.11
N GLY A 73 -15.10 -6.23 -37.65
CA GLY A 73 -13.88 -6.69 -38.31
C GLY A 73 -13.54 -5.88 -39.57
N GLY A 74 -14.55 -5.56 -40.38
CA GLY A 74 -14.42 -4.69 -41.56
C GLY A 74 -13.98 -3.28 -41.18
N GLU A 75 -14.64 -2.67 -40.19
CA GLU A 75 -14.30 -1.34 -39.66
C GLU A 75 -12.89 -1.31 -39.06
N LEU A 76 -12.49 -2.31 -38.28
CA LEU A 76 -11.14 -2.41 -37.71
C LEU A 76 -10.07 -2.53 -38.80
N ARG A 77 -10.30 -3.35 -39.84
CA ARG A 77 -9.37 -3.49 -40.97
C ARG A 77 -9.24 -2.18 -41.73
N HIS A 78 -10.34 -1.47 -41.93
CA HIS A 78 -10.34 -0.19 -42.63
C HIS A 78 -9.66 0.90 -41.81
N ALA A 79 -9.94 0.97 -40.50
CA ALA A 79 -9.28 1.87 -39.56
C ALA A 79 -7.76 1.61 -39.49
N ALA A 80 -7.33 0.35 -39.40
CA ALA A 80 -5.91 -0.01 -39.42
C ALA A 80 -5.23 0.44 -40.72
N ARG A 81 -5.89 0.25 -41.88
CA ARG A 81 -5.35 0.71 -43.17
C ARG A 81 -5.27 2.24 -43.25
N ARG A 82 -6.22 2.96 -42.63
CA ARG A 82 -6.17 4.43 -42.53
C ARG A 82 -5.00 4.88 -41.66
N LEU A 83 -4.79 4.26 -40.50
CA LEU A 83 -3.68 4.55 -39.59
C LEU A 83 -2.31 4.31 -40.24
N LEU A 84 -2.17 3.26 -41.06
CA LEU A 84 -0.95 2.98 -41.81
C LEU A 84 -0.68 3.98 -42.94
N ARG A 85 -1.71 4.65 -43.46
CA ARG A 85 -1.59 5.67 -44.51
C ARG A 85 -1.24 7.05 -43.96
N SER A 86 -1.44 7.31 -42.67
CA SER A 86 -1.14 8.57 -41.99
C SER A 86 -0.12 8.39 -40.84
N PRO A 87 1.14 8.00 -41.16
CA PRO A 87 2.10 7.56 -40.14
C PRO A 87 2.44 8.62 -39.09
N ALA A 88 2.51 9.90 -39.47
CA ALA A 88 2.83 10.99 -38.54
C ALA A 88 1.74 11.18 -37.46
N PHE A 89 0.47 11.21 -37.85
CA PHE A 89 -0.66 11.34 -36.93
C PHE A 89 -0.79 10.12 -36.02
N THR A 90 -0.64 8.92 -36.61
CA THR A 90 -0.68 7.66 -35.86
C THR A 90 0.43 7.62 -34.82
N LEU A 91 1.67 8.01 -35.18
CA LEU A 91 2.79 8.03 -34.24
C LEU A 91 2.55 9.00 -33.08
N ALA A 92 2.11 10.23 -33.37
CA ALA A 92 1.79 11.22 -32.34
C ALA A 92 0.74 10.67 -31.35
N THR A 93 -0.36 10.12 -31.88
CA THR A 93 -1.44 9.54 -31.07
C THR A 93 -0.95 8.37 -30.22
N VAL A 94 -0.17 7.45 -30.81
CA VAL A 94 0.38 6.29 -30.10
C VAL A 94 1.34 6.73 -28.98
N LEU A 95 2.20 7.72 -29.23
CA LEU A 95 3.12 8.23 -28.22
C LEU A 95 2.38 8.91 -27.06
N THR A 96 1.37 9.72 -27.35
CA THR A 96 0.54 10.36 -26.32
C THR A 96 -0.18 9.31 -25.49
N LEU A 97 -0.78 8.30 -26.12
CA LEU A 97 -1.48 7.21 -25.43
C LEU A 97 -0.52 6.37 -24.59
N ALA A 98 0.66 6.03 -25.14
CA ALA A 98 1.69 5.28 -24.44
C ALA A 98 2.19 6.05 -23.21
N LEU A 99 2.37 7.37 -23.31
CA LEU A 99 2.77 8.21 -22.18
C LEU A 99 1.69 8.25 -21.09
N ALA A 100 0.43 8.43 -21.47
CA ALA A 100 -0.69 8.45 -20.53
C ALA A 100 -0.86 7.11 -19.79
N ILE A 101 -0.81 5.99 -20.53
CA ILE A 101 -0.89 4.65 -19.94
C ILE A 101 0.33 4.38 -19.06
N GLY A 102 1.54 4.68 -19.57
CA GLY A 102 2.79 4.46 -18.86
C GLY A 102 2.88 5.24 -17.55
N ALA A 103 2.42 6.49 -17.54
CA ALA A 103 2.36 7.31 -16.33
C ALA A 103 1.44 6.69 -15.27
N ASN A 104 0.22 6.28 -15.66
CA ASN A 104 -0.74 5.67 -14.75
C ASN A 104 -0.25 4.33 -14.20
N VAL A 105 0.29 3.46 -15.07
CA VAL A 105 0.85 2.16 -14.66
C VAL A 105 2.05 2.34 -13.74
N THR A 106 2.93 3.31 -14.02
CA THR A 106 4.10 3.60 -13.17
C THR A 106 3.66 4.09 -11.81
N MET A 107 2.71 5.02 -11.74
CA MET A 107 2.16 5.51 -10.48
C MET A 107 1.57 4.35 -9.66
N PHE A 108 0.74 3.50 -10.28
CA PHE A 108 0.17 2.34 -9.59
C PHE A 108 1.25 1.35 -9.14
N THR A 109 2.29 1.13 -9.94
CA THR A 109 3.41 0.25 -9.57
C THR A 109 4.18 0.78 -8.36
N VAL A 110 4.44 2.08 -8.31
CA VAL A 110 5.09 2.74 -7.17
C VAL A 110 4.20 2.62 -5.93
N VAL A 111 2.91 2.93 -6.05
CA VAL A 111 1.96 2.81 -4.94
C VAL A 111 1.88 1.35 -4.45
N GLN A 112 1.77 0.39 -5.35
CA GLN A 112 1.72 -1.02 -4.98
C GLN A 112 2.98 -1.46 -4.25
N ARG A 113 4.17 -1.04 -4.72
CA ARG A 113 5.45 -1.41 -4.10
C ARG A 113 5.74 -0.68 -2.78
N VAL A 114 5.29 0.57 -2.65
CA VAL A 114 5.61 1.42 -1.48
C VAL A 114 4.54 1.33 -0.41
N VAL A 115 3.26 1.23 -0.79
CA VAL A 115 2.11 1.30 0.12
C VAL A 115 1.50 -0.07 0.38
N LEU A 116 1.44 -0.95 -0.64
CA LEU A 116 0.65 -2.20 -0.58
C LEU A 116 1.50 -3.48 -0.59
N ASN A 117 2.83 -3.37 -0.57
CA ASN A 117 3.65 -4.55 -0.37
C ASN A 117 3.50 -4.95 1.10
N PRO A 118 2.95 -6.14 1.42
CA PRO A 118 2.88 -6.59 2.80
C PRO A 118 4.28 -6.48 3.39
N LEU A 119 4.41 -5.83 4.54
CA LEU A 119 5.72 -5.67 5.18
C LEU A 119 6.32 -7.08 5.27
N PRO A 120 7.58 -7.30 4.81
CA PRO A 120 8.20 -8.63 4.71
C PRO A 120 8.59 -9.16 6.10
N TYR A 121 7.62 -9.20 7.00
CA TYR A 121 7.69 -9.69 8.36
C TYR A 121 6.89 -10.99 8.43
N GLY A 122 7.32 -11.91 9.30
CA GLY A 122 6.55 -13.12 9.58
C GLY A 122 5.16 -12.72 10.08
N ASP A 123 4.12 -13.39 9.59
CA ASP A 123 2.72 -13.14 9.98
C ASP A 123 2.29 -11.65 9.89
N SER A 124 2.67 -10.95 8.81
CA SER A 124 2.36 -9.52 8.62
C SER A 124 0.86 -9.19 8.77
N GLY A 125 -0.04 -10.15 8.47
CA GLY A 125 -1.50 -10.00 8.65
C GLY A 125 -1.97 -9.97 10.11
N ARG A 126 -1.11 -10.31 11.09
CA ARG A 126 -1.39 -10.29 12.53
C ARG A 126 -0.78 -9.07 13.24
N LEU A 127 -0.03 -8.24 12.53
CA LEU A 127 0.56 -7.02 13.07
C LEU A 127 -0.47 -5.89 13.13
N LEU A 128 -0.59 -5.28 14.30
CA LEU A 128 -1.50 -4.17 14.55
C LEU A 128 -0.72 -2.92 14.95
N SER A 129 -1.06 -1.80 14.32
CA SER A 129 -0.56 -0.49 14.75
C SER A 129 -1.51 0.11 15.78
N LEU A 130 -1.03 0.26 17.01
CA LEU A 130 -1.80 0.88 18.09
C LEU A 130 -1.73 2.41 17.96
N ASN A 131 -2.84 3.03 17.59
CA ASN A 131 -3.00 4.48 17.55
C ASN A 131 -3.99 4.90 18.63
N ASN A 132 -3.63 5.87 19.48
CA ASN A 132 -4.52 6.34 20.53
C ASN A 132 -5.25 7.62 20.12
N GLY A 133 -6.49 7.73 20.59
CA GLY A 133 -7.27 8.96 20.59
C GLY A 133 -7.53 9.44 22.01
N ALA A 134 -8.05 10.66 22.13
CA ALA A 134 -8.68 11.17 23.34
C ALA A 134 -10.12 11.53 22.99
N PRO A 135 -11.07 10.57 23.08
CA PRO A 135 -12.49 10.81 22.75
C PRO A 135 -13.08 11.98 23.54
N VAL A 136 -12.67 12.12 24.81
CA VAL A 136 -13.08 13.21 25.72
C VAL A 136 -12.64 14.59 25.22
N ARG A 137 -11.60 14.67 24.38
CA ARG A 137 -11.09 15.90 23.77
C ARG A 137 -11.48 16.02 22.28
N ASN A 138 -12.41 15.20 21.82
CA ASN A 138 -12.80 15.10 20.41
C ASN A 138 -11.61 14.80 19.47
N VAL A 139 -10.62 14.04 19.97
CA VAL A 139 -9.48 13.56 19.17
C VAL A 139 -9.66 12.07 18.95
N SER A 140 -10.05 11.68 17.73
CA SER A 140 -10.33 10.28 17.39
C SER A 140 -9.08 9.41 17.28
N SER A 141 -7.96 9.98 16.86
CA SER A 141 -6.68 9.28 16.66
C SER A 141 -5.52 10.26 16.54
N GLY A 142 -4.28 9.76 16.56
CA GLY A 142 -3.07 10.54 16.30
C GLY A 142 -2.29 10.93 17.56
N LEU A 143 -2.69 10.45 18.74
CA LEU A 143 -1.91 10.59 19.95
C LEU A 143 -0.90 9.44 20.06
N ASN A 144 0.38 9.79 20.17
CA ASN A 144 1.44 8.83 20.41
C ASN A 144 1.17 8.05 21.70
N LEU A 145 1.55 6.77 21.71
CA LEU A 145 1.49 5.93 22.90
C LEU A 145 2.42 6.48 23.98
N SER A 146 1.86 6.82 25.15
CA SER A 146 2.68 7.19 26.31
C SER A 146 3.34 5.93 26.87
N LEU A 147 4.51 6.10 27.49
CA LEU A 147 5.22 4.98 28.11
C LEU A 147 4.36 4.27 29.18
N GLN A 148 3.50 5.03 29.88
CA GLN A 148 2.58 4.46 30.87
C GLN A 148 1.55 3.53 30.21
N LEU A 149 0.98 3.93 29.07
CA LEU A 149 0.02 3.10 28.35
C LEU A 149 0.67 1.83 27.78
N TYR A 150 1.95 1.91 27.38
CA TYR A 150 2.69 0.72 26.97
C TYR A 150 2.77 -0.34 28.08
N TYR A 151 3.13 0.06 29.31
CA TYR A 151 3.12 -0.88 30.43
C TYR A 151 1.72 -1.39 30.76
N GLN A 152 0.68 -0.55 30.64
CA GLN A 152 -0.69 -1.03 30.79
C GLN A 152 -1.08 -2.07 29.75
N TYR A 153 -0.65 -1.95 28.49
CA TYR A 153 -0.88 -2.96 27.48
C TYR A 153 -0.12 -4.26 27.80
N LEU A 154 1.14 -4.18 28.23
CA LEU A 154 1.89 -5.36 28.66
C LEU A 154 1.21 -6.12 29.81
N ASP A 155 0.69 -5.38 30.80
CA ASP A 155 0.10 -5.99 31.99
C ASP A 155 -1.34 -6.51 31.76
N ARG A 156 -2.12 -5.82 30.92
CA ARG A 156 -3.58 -6.03 30.81
C ARG A 156 -4.05 -6.59 29.48
N ALA A 157 -3.31 -6.45 28.39
CA ALA A 157 -3.74 -6.98 27.11
C ALA A 157 -3.65 -8.51 27.12
N ARG A 158 -4.75 -9.19 26.80
CA ARG A 158 -4.82 -10.66 26.68
C ARG A 158 -4.99 -11.14 25.25
N THR A 159 -5.24 -10.21 24.32
CA THR A 159 -5.51 -10.49 22.90
C THR A 159 -4.29 -10.25 22.00
N LEU A 160 -3.17 -9.78 22.58
CA LEU A 160 -1.93 -9.47 21.87
C LEU A 160 -0.84 -10.45 22.31
N ASP A 161 -0.19 -11.09 21.35
CA ASP A 161 0.93 -12.02 21.62
C ASP A 161 2.18 -11.26 22.11
N GLY A 162 2.30 -9.98 21.77
CA GLY A 162 3.38 -9.12 22.21
C GLY A 162 3.15 -7.66 21.84
N VAL A 163 3.83 -6.77 22.56
CA VAL A 163 3.76 -5.32 22.32
C VAL A 163 5.19 -4.78 22.23
N ALA A 164 5.42 -3.95 21.23
CA ALA A 164 6.69 -3.27 21.05
C ALA A 164 6.47 -1.78 20.77
N LEU A 165 7.43 -0.98 21.19
CA LEU A 165 7.49 0.44 20.87
C LEU A 165 8.64 0.70 19.90
N TYR A 166 8.40 1.60 18.96
CA TYR A 166 9.47 2.20 18.18
C TYR A 166 9.20 3.68 17.95
N ARG A 167 10.26 4.47 17.82
CA ARG A 167 10.18 5.88 17.42
C ARG A 167 11.36 6.21 16.52
N VAL A 168 11.07 6.79 15.37
CA VAL A 168 12.09 7.20 14.40
C VAL A 168 12.49 8.65 14.67
N ASP A 169 13.79 8.85 14.85
CA ASP A 169 14.44 10.15 14.97
C ASP A 169 15.45 10.33 13.83
N GLU A 170 15.89 11.56 13.59
CA GLU A 170 17.09 11.84 12.81
C GLU A 170 18.23 12.25 13.76
N ARG A 171 19.42 11.69 13.53
CA ARG A 171 20.63 11.98 14.29
C ARG A 171 21.77 12.27 13.32
N THR A 172 22.65 13.20 13.67
CA THR A 172 23.89 13.39 12.94
C THR A 172 24.93 12.43 13.49
N LEU A 173 25.40 11.50 12.66
CA LEU A 173 26.50 10.60 12.99
C LEU A 173 27.82 11.28 12.65
N THR A 174 28.72 11.33 13.63
CA THR A 174 30.07 11.89 13.51
C THR A 174 31.10 10.84 13.94
N GLY A 175 32.40 11.08 13.66
CA GLY A 175 33.50 10.27 14.22
C GLY A 175 34.16 9.26 13.28
N ALA A 176 33.62 9.01 12.08
CA ALA A 176 34.21 8.05 11.13
C ALA A 176 34.31 8.59 9.69
N GLY A 177 34.49 9.90 9.48
CA GLY A 177 34.47 10.53 8.15
C GLY A 177 33.55 11.76 8.11
N VAL A 178 32.96 12.05 6.96
CA VAL A 178 32.04 13.19 6.79
C VAL A 178 30.79 12.98 7.67
N PRO A 179 30.37 14.00 8.44
CA PRO A 179 29.12 13.96 9.20
C PRO A 179 27.92 13.67 8.29
N GLU A 180 27.11 12.69 8.67
CA GLU A 180 25.94 12.25 7.89
C GLU A 180 24.70 12.27 8.79
N ARG A 181 23.58 12.83 8.30
CA ARG A 181 22.29 12.69 8.97
C ARG A 181 21.74 11.31 8.68
N VAL A 182 21.51 10.53 9.74
CA VAL A 182 20.99 9.17 9.67
C VAL A 182 19.66 9.10 10.40
N ARG A 183 18.73 8.29 9.88
CA ARG A 183 17.51 7.92 10.59
C ARG A 183 17.85 6.83 11.61
N VAL A 184 17.38 7.02 12.84
CA VAL A 184 17.60 6.10 13.96
C VAL A 184 16.25 5.73 14.54
N ALA A 185 15.94 4.44 14.56
CA ALA A 185 14.78 3.92 15.29
C ALA A 185 15.22 3.58 16.72
N ARG A 186 14.59 4.20 17.71
CA ARG A 186 14.67 3.77 19.12
C ARG A 186 13.56 2.77 19.36
N THR A 187 13.89 1.58 19.84
CA THR A 187 12.94 0.48 19.94
C THR A 187 13.02 -0.17 21.31
N THR A 188 11.97 -0.87 21.71
CA THR A 188 12.05 -1.84 22.81
C THR A 188 12.75 -3.12 22.34
N PRO A 189 13.38 -3.89 23.25
CA PRO A 189 13.94 -5.21 22.92
C PRO A 189 12.89 -6.16 22.31
N SER A 190 11.64 -6.04 22.75
CA SER A 190 10.49 -6.82 22.24
C SER A 190 10.16 -6.62 20.75
N LEU A 191 10.74 -5.63 20.06
CA LEU A 191 10.38 -5.34 18.65
C LEU A 191 10.72 -6.48 17.68
N ALA A 192 11.92 -7.07 17.75
CA ALA A 192 12.29 -8.13 16.82
C ALA A 192 11.45 -9.41 17.00
N PRO A 193 11.17 -9.88 18.24
CA PRO A 193 10.21 -10.94 18.47
C PRO A 193 8.81 -10.64 17.92
N VAL A 194 8.29 -9.42 18.12
CA VAL A 194 6.96 -9.02 17.61
C VAL A 194 6.93 -9.00 16.07
N LEU A 195 7.99 -8.52 15.43
CA LEU A 195 8.10 -8.51 13.97
C LEU A 195 8.55 -9.86 13.38
N LEU A 196 8.83 -10.85 14.23
CA LEU A 196 9.40 -12.15 13.83
C LEU A 196 10.64 -11.99 12.94
N THR A 197 11.48 -11.00 13.27
CA THR A 197 12.71 -10.70 12.53
C THR A 197 13.93 -11.15 13.30
N SER A 198 14.94 -11.65 12.59
CA SER A 198 16.23 -12.02 13.17
C SER A 198 17.35 -11.26 12.46
N PRO A 199 18.34 -10.73 13.21
CA PRO A 199 19.50 -10.09 12.59
C PRO A 199 20.29 -11.12 11.78
N GLN A 200 20.75 -10.73 10.58
CA GLN A 200 21.56 -11.63 9.73
C GLN A 200 22.91 -11.96 10.37
N ARG A 201 23.43 -11.03 11.19
CA ARG A 201 24.70 -11.18 11.90
C ARG A 201 24.59 -10.58 13.30
N GLY A 202 25.02 -11.35 14.29
CA GLY A 202 25.00 -10.94 15.68
C GLY A 202 23.72 -11.35 16.41
N ARG A 203 23.30 -10.55 17.38
CA ARG A 203 22.08 -10.78 18.17
C ARG A 203 21.21 -9.53 18.25
N TRP A 204 19.96 -9.72 18.59
CA TRP A 204 19.08 -8.60 18.95
C TRP A 204 19.39 -8.10 20.37
N PHE A 205 18.73 -7.00 20.74
CA PHE A 205 18.83 -6.40 22.08
C PHE A 205 18.26 -7.34 23.15
N THR A 206 18.89 -7.35 24.33
CA THR A 206 18.34 -8.03 25.52
C THR A 206 17.47 -7.07 26.34
N GLU A 207 16.65 -7.61 27.24
CA GLU A 207 15.81 -6.79 28.14
C GLU A 207 16.66 -5.90 29.07
N GLU A 208 17.81 -6.38 29.53
CA GLU A 208 18.75 -5.61 30.35
C GLU A 208 19.30 -4.38 29.61
N GLU A 209 19.48 -4.48 28.28
CA GLU A 209 19.91 -3.38 27.42
C GLU A 209 18.78 -2.38 27.13
N GLY A 210 17.53 -2.79 27.31
CA GLY A 210 16.36 -1.93 27.22
C GLY A 210 16.08 -1.13 28.50
N ALA A 211 16.74 -1.45 29.61
CA ALA A 211 16.52 -0.79 30.89
C ALA A 211 16.98 0.68 30.90
N SER A 212 16.33 1.48 31.74
CA SER A 212 16.72 2.89 31.90
C SER A 212 18.15 2.99 32.43
N GLY A 213 19.01 3.74 31.73
CA GLY A 213 20.42 3.90 32.09
C GLY A 213 21.34 2.74 31.66
N ALA A 214 20.81 1.75 30.92
CA ALA A 214 21.62 0.70 30.31
C ALA A 214 22.63 1.27 29.31
N SER A 215 23.68 0.48 29.04
CA SER A 215 24.70 0.86 28.06
C SER A 215 24.07 1.00 26.67
N PRO A 216 24.40 2.05 25.90
CA PRO A 216 23.81 2.26 24.60
C PRO A 216 24.28 1.19 23.62
N VAL A 217 23.33 0.41 23.12
CA VAL A 217 23.53 -0.56 22.03
C VAL A 217 22.73 -0.12 20.81
N ALA A 218 23.18 -0.52 19.63
CA ALA A 218 22.48 -0.23 18.39
C ALA A 218 22.55 -1.42 17.42
N ALA A 219 21.56 -1.46 16.54
CA ALA A 219 21.58 -2.30 15.39
C ALA A 219 21.67 -1.44 14.14
N ILE A 220 22.47 -1.87 13.16
CA ILE A 220 22.69 -1.12 11.91
C ILE A 220 22.09 -1.87 10.74
N SER A 221 21.40 -1.17 9.84
CA SER A 221 20.86 -1.80 8.64
C SER A 221 21.97 -2.26 7.71
N HIS A 222 21.75 -3.35 6.98
CA HIS A 222 22.74 -3.87 6.04
C HIS A 222 23.13 -2.83 4.96
N GLY A 223 22.19 -2.11 4.36
CA GLY A 223 22.51 -1.05 3.39
C GLY A 223 23.34 0.10 3.97
N PHE A 224 23.14 0.46 5.24
CA PHE A 224 24.00 1.43 5.93
C PHE A 224 25.40 0.86 6.13
N TRP A 225 25.50 -0.38 6.60
CA TRP A 225 26.77 -1.06 6.82
C TRP A 225 27.58 -1.23 5.53
N ALA A 226 26.95 -1.67 4.44
CA ALA A 226 27.59 -1.84 3.14
C ALA A 226 28.11 -0.51 2.58
N ARG A 227 27.30 0.55 2.61
CA ARG A 227 27.70 1.88 2.11
C ARG A 227 28.80 2.50 2.95
N ARG A 228 28.65 2.47 4.27
CA ARG A 228 29.50 3.24 5.19
C ARG A 228 30.78 2.53 5.59
N TYR A 229 30.71 1.21 5.71
CA TYR A 229 31.78 0.35 6.20
C TYR A 229 32.26 -0.66 5.17
N ARG A 230 31.77 -0.59 3.92
CA ARG A 230 32.22 -1.46 2.81
C ARG A 230 32.18 -2.96 3.14
N ASN A 231 31.17 -3.37 3.89
CA ASN A 231 31.00 -4.74 4.41
C ASN A 231 32.15 -5.22 5.32
N ASP A 232 32.92 -4.31 5.90
CA ASP A 232 33.99 -4.66 6.83
C ASP A 232 33.41 -4.92 8.24
N SER A 233 33.77 -6.08 8.79
CA SER A 233 33.44 -6.49 10.16
C SER A 233 34.42 -5.95 11.20
N SER A 234 35.63 -5.53 10.79
CA SER A 234 36.66 -5.00 11.68
C SER A 234 36.27 -3.65 12.30
N GLY A 235 35.36 -2.94 11.62
CA GLY A 235 34.91 -1.60 11.99
C GLY A 235 33.80 -1.53 13.02
N LEU A 236 33.10 -2.58 13.46
CA LEU A 236 31.84 -2.47 14.26
C LEU A 236 31.98 -1.93 15.72
N ARG A 237 32.92 -1.03 15.99
CA ARG A 237 33.11 -0.28 17.25
C ARG A 237 33.18 1.21 16.93
N PHE A 238 32.05 1.92 16.99
CA PHE A 238 32.05 3.37 16.81
C PHE A 238 31.38 4.10 17.97
N PRO A 239 31.92 5.27 18.36
CA PRO A 239 31.23 6.19 19.24
C PRO A 239 30.07 6.82 18.45
N ILE A 240 28.84 6.38 18.73
CA ILE A 240 27.68 7.15 18.31
C ILE A 240 27.60 8.35 19.25
N HIS A 241 28.25 9.45 18.88
CA HIS A 241 27.92 10.75 19.44
C HIS A 241 26.57 11.17 18.84
N ALA A 242 25.48 10.56 19.34
CA ALA A 242 24.16 11.08 19.11
C ALA A 242 24.10 12.42 19.83
N SER A 243 24.47 13.50 19.12
CA SER A 243 24.16 14.85 19.55
C SER A 243 22.65 14.90 19.70
N THR A 244 22.21 14.80 20.95
CA THR A 244 20.86 15.12 21.29
C THR A 244 20.84 16.63 21.17
N SER A 245 20.34 17.15 20.06
CA SER A 245 19.96 18.55 19.96
C SER A 245 18.75 18.76 20.87
N GLY A 246 18.96 18.60 22.19
CA GLY A 246 18.29 19.44 23.14
C GLY A 246 18.76 20.84 22.78
N LEU A 247 17.84 21.68 22.31
CA LEU A 247 18.03 23.11 22.36
C LEU A 247 18.67 23.43 23.73
N PRO A 248 19.80 24.14 23.77
CA PRO A 248 20.33 24.57 25.06
C PRO A 248 19.26 25.46 25.67
N THR A 249 18.51 24.97 26.65
CA THR A 249 17.75 25.80 27.58
C THR A 249 18.75 26.49 28.49
N ARG A 250 19.63 27.30 27.89
CA ARG A 250 20.35 28.35 28.56
C ARG A 250 19.39 29.54 28.53
N SER A 251 18.38 29.51 29.41
CA SER A 251 17.65 30.72 29.73
C SER A 251 18.70 31.75 30.21
N PRO A 252 18.84 32.91 29.56
CA PRO A 252 19.65 33.97 30.11
C PRO A 252 19.09 34.32 31.50
N ALA A 253 19.96 34.36 32.51
CA ALA A 253 19.63 34.57 33.92
C ALA A 253 19.02 35.96 34.25
N ARG A 254 18.49 36.68 33.25
CA ARG A 254 18.06 38.08 33.31
C ARG A 254 16.53 38.25 33.39
N TRP A 255 15.78 37.18 33.65
CA TRP A 255 14.31 37.24 33.83
C TRP A 255 13.81 36.53 35.11
N ARG A 256 14.57 36.61 36.22
CA ARG A 256 14.12 36.22 37.58
C ARG A 256 13.58 37.42 38.38
N ARG A 257 12.74 38.26 37.78
CA ARG A 257 11.87 39.18 38.52
C ARG A 257 10.52 39.11 37.84
N HIS A 258 9.47 38.86 38.61
CA HIS A 258 8.09 38.60 38.18
C HIS A 258 7.74 37.14 37.89
N LEU A 259 7.74 36.33 38.96
CA LEU A 259 6.75 35.27 39.12
C LEU A 259 5.90 35.63 40.35
N PRO A 260 4.56 35.59 40.26
CA PRO A 260 3.68 35.83 41.41
C PRO A 260 3.78 34.66 42.41
N SER A 261 3.60 35.00 43.68
CA SER A 261 3.61 34.10 44.84
C SER A 261 2.66 32.90 44.65
N PRO A 262 2.97 31.72 45.20
CA PRO A 262 2.05 30.59 45.18
C PRO A 262 0.79 30.91 46.02
N VAL A 263 -0.37 30.71 45.40
CA VAL A 263 -1.68 30.74 46.04
C VAL A 263 -1.82 29.46 46.87
N CYS A 264 -1.90 29.57 48.19
CA CYS A 264 -2.36 28.48 49.06
C CYS A 264 -3.85 28.23 48.79
N SER A 265 -4.22 27.01 48.42
CA SER A 265 -5.61 26.59 48.34
C SER A 265 -6.23 26.50 49.73
N THR A 266 -7.33 27.23 49.92
CA THR A 266 -8.09 27.36 51.16
C THR A 266 -8.94 26.13 51.42
N THR A 267 -8.35 24.96 51.71
CA THR A 267 -9.12 23.80 52.18
C THR A 267 -8.30 22.78 52.97
N GLN A 268 -7.63 23.15 54.07
CA GLN A 268 -7.51 22.27 55.25
C GLN A 268 -6.95 22.99 56.47
N ARG A 269 -7.33 22.48 57.65
CA ARG A 269 -7.23 23.08 58.98
C ARG A 269 -5.82 23.54 59.39
N SER A 270 -5.84 24.59 60.20
CA SER A 270 -4.75 25.18 60.96
C SER A 270 -3.91 24.17 61.74
N GLY A 271 -2.61 24.17 61.48
CA GLY A 271 -1.59 23.48 62.26
C GLY A 271 -0.76 22.55 61.39
N ASP A 272 0.27 23.09 60.72
CA ASP A 272 1.51 22.42 60.28
C ASP A 272 2.17 23.14 59.07
N CYS A 273 2.48 24.44 59.21
CA CYS A 273 3.32 25.17 58.25
C CYS A 273 4.72 25.51 58.79
N GLU A 274 5.16 24.85 59.86
CA GLU A 274 6.41 25.20 60.55
C GLU A 274 7.34 23.99 60.70
N ARG A 275 7.86 23.52 59.55
CA ARG A 275 9.19 22.87 59.41
C ARG A 275 9.38 22.32 57.99
N ALA A 276 10.02 23.11 57.13
CA ALA A 276 10.82 22.59 56.03
C ALA A 276 11.87 23.64 55.63
N GLN A 277 12.96 23.70 56.40
CA GLN A 277 14.17 24.40 55.97
C GLN A 277 14.77 23.73 54.73
N PRO A 278 15.42 24.50 53.83
CA PRO A 278 15.89 24.02 52.55
C PRO A 278 17.15 23.16 52.71
N SER A 279 17.06 21.87 52.40
CA SER A 279 18.22 21.01 52.24
C SER A 279 19.02 21.45 51.01
N ARG A 280 20.21 22.01 51.27
CA ARG A 280 21.38 22.21 50.39
C ARG A 280 21.19 21.82 48.92
N MET A 281 21.11 22.84 48.07
CA MET A 281 21.45 22.77 46.65
C MET A 281 22.88 22.25 46.46
N LEU A 282 23.02 21.04 45.92
CA LEU A 282 24.25 20.60 45.25
C LEU A 282 24.25 21.22 43.84
N ALA A 283 25.26 22.06 43.58
CA ALA A 283 25.52 22.63 42.28
C ALA A 283 25.73 21.53 41.21
N PRO A 284 25.34 21.78 39.94
CA PRO A 284 25.47 20.79 38.87
C PRO A 284 26.94 20.65 38.50
N ASN A 285 27.54 19.52 38.86
CA ASN A 285 28.91 19.24 38.48
C ASN A 285 28.99 18.97 36.97
N SER A 286 29.98 19.63 36.41
CA SER A 286 30.39 19.70 35.02
C SER A 286 30.57 18.35 34.30
N ARG A 287 30.43 18.40 32.97
CA ARG A 287 30.99 17.49 31.94
C ARG A 287 31.20 16.04 32.38
N VAL A 288 30.25 15.18 32.04
CA VAL A 288 30.54 13.75 31.87
C VAL A 288 30.41 13.42 30.39
N SER A 289 31.50 13.68 29.65
CA SER A 289 31.75 13.01 28.37
C SER A 289 32.11 11.56 28.71
N ARG A 290 31.10 10.70 28.86
CA ARG A 290 31.32 9.26 28.98
C ARG A 290 31.40 8.66 27.58
N THR A 291 32.63 8.62 27.06
CA THR A 291 33.01 7.72 25.97
C THR A 291 32.92 6.30 26.52
N ILE A 292 31.88 5.56 26.15
CA ILE A 292 31.69 4.17 26.57
C ILE A 292 31.61 3.31 25.31
N TRP A 293 32.46 2.29 25.28
CA TRP A 293 32.58 1.29 24.23
C TRP A 293 31.50 0.22 24.40
N HIS A 294 30.93 -0.30 23.30
CA HIS A 294 30.81 -1.74 22.97
C HIS A 294 29.64 -2.14 22.03
N ARG A 295 29.93 -3.20 21.25
CA ARG A 295 29.15 -4.24 20.54
C ARG A 295 27.81 -3.85 19.88
N TYR A 296 27.82 -3.87 18.54
CA TYR A 296 26.67 -3.61 17.68
C TYR A 296 26.37 -4.80 16.75
N HIS A 297 25.11 -4.95 16.31
CA HIS A 297 24.64 -6.09 15.53
C HIS A 297 23.85 -5.65 14.28
N LEU A 298 23.87 -6.44 13.21
CA LEU A 298 23.35 -6.04 11.89
C LEU A 298 21.86 -6.39 11.77
N ALA A 299 21.01 -5.37 11.65
CA ALA A 299 19.61 -5.52 11.31
C ALA A 299 19.43 -5.65 9.79
N THR A 300 18.50 -6.52 9.42
CA THR A 300 18.11 -6.90 8.05
C THR A 300 17.71 -5.70 7.19
N ASP A 301 18.28 -5.64 5.98
CA ASP A 301 17.77 -4.84 4.87
C ASP A 301 16.95 -5.80 3.99
N THR A 302 15.63 -5.69 4.04
CA THR A 302 14.73 -6.40 3.14
C THR A 302 14.25 -5.43 2.08
N THR A 303 15.18 -5.05 1.21
CA THR A 303 14.89 -4.50 -0.12
C THR A 303 15.11 -5.61 -1.15
N ARG A 304 14.02 -6.25 -1.56
CA ARG A 304 13.93 -6.99 -2.83
C ARG A 304 12.60 -6.69 -3.50
#